data_AF-A0A515A2D5-F1
#
_entry.id   AF-A0A515A2D5-F1
#
_cell.length_a   1.000
_cell.length_b   1.000
_cell.length_c   1.000
_cell.angle_alpha   90.00
_cell.angle_beta   90.00
_cell.angle_gamma   90.00
#
_symmetry.space_group_name_H-M   'P 1'
#
loop_
_entity.id
_entity.type
_entity.pdbx_description
1 polymer ?
#
loop_
_entity_poly.entity_id
_entity_poly.type
_entity_poly.pdbx_seq_one_letter_code
_entity_poly.pdbx_strand_id
1 'polypeptide(L)'
;MSQPSHENDPNVGHQRKQLEDMIRQCDALIDELYDTIELFTLGGASSEDGTMHTNAAQELVYYTRKRIELVEAIRLLTSNQDVGK
;
A
#
# COMPACT_ATOMS: atom_id res chain seq x y z
N MET A 1 1.39 -33.36 -25.51
CA MET A 1 0.97 -33.26 -24.09
C MET A 1 0.59 -31.81 -23.86
N SER A 2 -0.70 -31.55 -23.64
CA SER A 2 -1.22 -30.20 -23.50
C SER A 2 -0.93 -29.67 -22.10
N GLN A 3 -0.23 -28.54 -22.00
CA GLN A 3 -0.03 -27.81 -20.75
C GLN A 3 -1.38 -27.27 -20.24
N PRO A 4 -1.66 -27.31 -18.93
CA PRO A 4 -2.86 -26.73 -18.37
C PRO A 4 -2.83 -25.21 -18.54
N SER A 5 -3.88 -24.67 -19.15
CA SER A 5 -4.09 -23.24 -19.38
C SER A 5 -4.13 -22.51 -18.03
N HIS A 6 -3.12 -21.70 -17.76
CA HIS A 6 -2.98 -20.86 -16.54
C HIS A 6 -3.96 -19.67 -16.50
N GLU A 7 -4.92 -19.60 -17.43
CA GLU A 7 -5.84 -18.46 -17.57
C GLU A 7 -6.85 -18.32 -16.41
N ASN A 8 -6.94 -19.30 -15.51
CA ASN A 8 -7.79 -19.25 -14.32
C ASN A 8 -7.10 -19.88 -13.12
N ASP A 9 -5.89 -19.43 -12.77
CA ASP A 9 -5.28 -19.86 -11.50
C ASP A 9 -5.99 -19.13 -10.32
N PRO A 10 -6.83 -19.81 -9.52
CA PRO A 10 -7.51 -19.20 -8.38
C PRO A 10 -6.53 -18.66 -7.33
N ASN A 11 -5.28 -19.13 -7.33
CA ASN A 11 -4.23 -18.64 -6.45
C ASN A 11 -3.81 -17.23 -6.84
N VAL A 12 -3.70 -16.91 -8.13
CA VAL A 12 -3.36 -15.55 -8.61
C VAL A 12 -4.49 -14.57 -8.29
N GLY A 13 -5.74 -14.99 -8.46
CA GLY A 13 -6.91 -14.19 -8.07
C GLY A 13 -6.95 -13.92 -6.55
N HIS A 14 -6.61 -14.91 -5.74
CA HIS A 14 -6.54 -14.77 -4.28
C HIS A 14 -5.39 -13.84 -3.84
N GLN A 15 -4.18 -14.04 -4.40
CA GLN A 15 -3.02 -13.19 -4.13
C GLN A 15 -3.27 -11.74 -4.51
N ARG A 16 -3.87 -11.50 -5.69
CA ARG A 16 -4.24 -10.16 -6.13
C ARG A 16 -5.19 -9.50 -5.15
N LYS A 17 -6.25 -10.20 -4.73
CA LYS A 17 -7.22 -9.67 -3.77
C LYS A 17 -6.56 -9.31 -2.44
N GLN A 18 -5.67 -10.16 -1.93
CA GLN A 18 -4.92 -9.86 -0.69
C GLN A 18 -4.08 -8.59 -0.83
N LEU A 19 -3.37 -8.41 -1.96
CA LEU A 19 -2.59 -7.21 -2.20
C LEU A 19 -3.47 -5.95 -2.33
N GLU A 20 -4.62 -6.06 -3.01
CA GLU A 20 -5.60 -4.97 -3.10
C GLU A 20 -6.15 -4.58 -1.73
N ASP A 21 -6.45 -5.55 -0.86
CA ASP A 21 -6.91 -5.31 0.50
C ASP A 21 -5.80 -4.65 1.36
N MET A 22 -4.53 -5.03 1.18
CA MET A 22 -3.40 -4.37 1.83
C MET A 22 -3.18 -2.93 1.34
N ILE A 23 -3.43 -2.65 0.06
CA ILE A 23 -3.36 -1.28 -0.47
C ILE A 23 -4.43 -0.41 0.19
N ARG A 24 -5.67 -0.90 0.33
CA ARG A 24 -6.74 -0.17 1.02
C ARG A 24 -6.39 0.14 2.48
N GLN A 25 -5.72 -0.78 3.16
CA GLN A 25 -5.23 -0.54 4.52
C GLN A 25 -4.13 0.54 4.55
N CYS A 26 -3.21 0.53 3.59
CA CYS A 26 -2.21 1.59 3.46
C CYS A 26 -2.86 2.94 3.18
N ASP A 27 -3.87 3.00 2.30
CA ASP A 27 -4.61 4.23 1.98
C ASP A 27 -5.27 4.81 3.23
N ALA A 28 -5.98 4.00 4.01
CA ALA A 28 -6.62 4.43 5.25
C ALA A 28 -5.60 4.97 6.28
N LEU A 29 -4.47 4.28 6.47
CA LEU A 29 -3.42 4.74 7.39
C LEU A 29 -2.75 6.03 6.91
N ILE A 30 -2.53 6.17 5.61
CA ILE A 30 -1.97 7.39 5.02
C ILE A 30 -2.92 8.58 5.27
N ASP A 31 -4.22 8.40 5.05
CA ASP A 31 -5.22 9.45 5.31
C ASP A 31 -5.23 9.86 6.79
N GLU A 32 -5.25 8.90 7.72
CA GLU A 32 -5.19 9.17 9.17
C GLU A 32 -3.91 9.92 9.58
N LEU A 33 -2.76 9.57 8.97
CA LEU A 33 -1.49 10.23 9.23
C LEU A 33 -1.44 11.66 8.68
N TYR A 34 -2.05 11.91 7.52
CA TYR A 34 -2.20 13.27 6.99
C TYR A 34 -3.06 14.13 7.93
N ASP A 35 -4.22 13.63 8.36
CA ASP A 35 -5.09 14.33 9.30
C ASP A 35 -4.35 14.65 10.60
N THR A 36 -3.58 13.68 11.12
CA THR A 36 -2.77 13.84 12.32
C THR A 36 -1.74 14.95 12.14
N ILE A 37 -0.97 14.94 11.05
CA ILE A 37 0.05 15.96 10.76
C ILE A 37 -0.59 17.34 10.54
N GLU A 38 -1.73 17.42 9.85
CA GLU A 38 -2.46 18.66 9.60
C GLU A 38 -2.92 19.30 10.92
N LEU A 39 -3.50 18.52 11.83
CA LEU A 39 -3.93 19.01 13.15
C LEU A 39 -2.77 19.64 13.94
N PHE A 40 -1.57 19.06 13.87
CA PHE A 40 -0.40 19.61 14.56
C PHE A 40 0.17 20.86 13.88
N THR A 41 0.15 20.92 12.55
CA THR A 41 0.66 22.08 11.80
C THR A 41 -0.26 23.30 11.90
N LEU A 42 -1.58 23.11 11.94
CA LEU A 42 -2.57 24.19 12.08
C LEU A 42 -2.85 24.56 13.55
N GLY A 43 -2.75 23.60 14.48
CA GLY A 43 -3.10 23.78 15.89
C GLY A 43 -2.02 24.44 16.76
N GLY A 44 -0.81 24.61 16.24
CA GLY A 44 0.33 25.12 17.03
C GLY A 44 0.83 24.06 18.01
N ALA A 45 1.57 23.07 17.50
CA ALA A 45 2.16 22.00 18.29
C ALA A 45 3.00 22.52 19.47
N SER A 46 2.77 21.99 20.66
CA SER A 46 3.65 22.19 21.82
C SER A 46 4.97 21.44 21.63
N SER A 47 6.00 21.75 22.43
CA SER A 47 7.29 21.04 22.31
C SER A 47 7.22 19.54 22.61
N GLU A 48 6.19 19.08 23.34
CA GLU A 48 5.95 17.65 23.60
C GLU A 48 5.37 16.93 22.37
N ASP A 49 4.70 17.66 21.48
CA ASP A 49 4.07 17.13 20.25
C ASP A 49 5.08 16.91 19.11
N GLY A 50 6.31 17.44 19.23
CA GLY A 50 7.34 17.34 18.19
C GLY A 50 7.80 15.89 17.91
N THR A 51 7.86 15.05 18.93
CA THR A 51 8.20 13.63 18.80
C THR A 51 7.08 12.85 18.11
N MET A 52 5.82 13.13 18.45
CA MET A 52 4.65 12.51 17.84
C MET A 52 4.51 12.91 16.37
N HIS A 53 4.75 14.19 16.04
CA HIS A 53 4.78 14.68 14.66
C HIS A 53 5.89 14.02 13.82
N THR A 54 7.09 13.89 14.38
CA THR A 54 8.21 13.23 13.69
C THR A 54 7.89 11.76 13.39
N ASN A 55 7.27 11.05 14.34
CA ASN A 55 6.86 9.67 14.16
C ASN A 55 5.76 9.55 13.10
N ALA A 56 4.72 10.40 13.14
CA ALA A 56 3.66 10.41 12.15
C ALA A 56 4.19 10.67 10.73
N ALA A 57 5.12 11.61 10.57
CA ALA A 57 5.75 11.88 9.28
C ALA A 57 6.62 10.70 8.79
N GLN A 58 7.33 10.02 9.68
CA GLN A 58 8.10 8.81 9.34
C GLN A 58 7.19 7.66 8.92
N GLU A 59 6.09 7.43 9.65
CA GLU A 59 5.08 6.43 9.32
C GLU A 59 4.42 6.75 7.97
N LEU A 60 4.13 8.02 7.68
CA LEU A 60 3.54 8.44 6.40
C LEU A 60 4.46 8.06 5.23
N VAL A 61 5.76 8.32 5.36
CA VAL A 61 6.76 7.92 4.35
C VAL A 61 6.82 6.39 4.21
N TYR A 62 6.78 5.66 5.33
CA TYR A 62 6.80 4.20 5.33
C TYR A 62 5.59 3.62 4.60
N TYR A 63 4.36 4.02 4.95
CA TYR A 63 3.14 3.48 4.36
C TYR A 63 2.99 3.90 2.90
N THR A 64 3.41 5.11 2.53
CA THR A 64 3.45 5.54 1.13
C THR A 64 4.37 4.65 0.29
N ARG A 65 5.56 4.34 0.80
CA ARG A 65 6.48 3.41 0.12
C ARG A 65 5.89 2.01 0.02
N LYS A 66 5.28 1.50 1.08
CA LYS A 66 4.63 0.19 1.09
C LYS A 66 3.51 0.10 0.07
N ARG A 67 2.69 1.14 -0.05
CA ARG A 67 1.64 1.23 -1.07
C ARG A 67 2.21 1.10 -2.49
N ILE A 68 3.32 1.78 -2.79
CA ILE A 68 3.99 1.69 -4.10
C ILE A 68 4.46 0.26 -4.36
N GLU A 69 5.13 -0.36 -3.40
CA GLU A 69 5.61 -1.76 -3.49
C GLU A 69 4.45 -2.75 -3.76
N LEU A 70 3.29 -2.54 -3.11
CA LEU A 70 2.10 -3.37 -3.33
C LEU A 70 1.49 -3.19 -4.72
N VAL A 71 1.43 -1.95 -5.22
CA VAL A 71 0.97 -1.65 -6.59
C VAL A 71 1.89 -2.30 -7.62
N GLU A 72 3.20 -2.25 -7.41
CA GLU A 72 4.18 -2.93 -8.27
C GLU A 72 4.01 -4.44 -8.24
N ALA A 73 3.77 -5.04 -7.06
CA ALA A 73 3.50 -6.47 -6.94
C ALA A 73 2.25 -6.89 -7.74
N ILE A 74 1.16 -6.12 -7.70
CA ILE A 74 -0.04 -6.37 -8.53
C ILE A 74 0.30 -6.29 -10.02
N ARG A 75 1.08 -5.28 -10.44
CA ARG A 75 1.51 -5.16 -11.84
C ARG A 75 2.30 -6.37 -12.29
N LEU A 76 3.25 -6.85 -11.48
CA LEU A 76 4.05 -8.04 -11.78
C LEU A 76 3.19 -9.32 -11.87
N LEU A 77 2.20 -9.47 -10.98
CA LEU A 77 1.25 -10.58 -11.05
C LEU A 77 0.45 -10.55 -12.36
N THR A 78 0.13 -9.36 -12.87
CA THR A 78 -0.63 -9.19 -14.12
C THR A 78 0.25 -9.36 -15.36
N SER A 79 1.48 -8.83 -15.35
CA SER A 79 2.43 -8.92 -16.47
C SER A 79 2.92 -10.35 -16.74
N ASN A 80 3.05 -11.18 -15.69
CA ASN A 80 3.37 -12.60 -15.84
C ASN A 80 2.24 -13.41 -16.53
N GLN A 81 1.05 -12.83 -16.71
CA GLN A 81 -0.03 -13.44 -17.47
C GLN A 81 0.03 -13.13 -18.99
N ASP A 82 0.76 -12.09 -19.42
CA ASP A 82 0.80 -11.66 -20.83
C ASP A 82 2.01 -12.17 -21.63
N VAL A 83 3.05 -12.72 -20.98
CA VAL A 83 4.27 -13.24 -21.65
C VAL A 83 4.05 -14.64 -22.30
N GLY A 84 2.85 -15.19 -22.21
CA GLY A 84 2.49 -16.49 -22.78
C GLY A 84 1.77 -16.45 -24.13
N LYS A 85 1.72 -15.30 -24.83
CA LYS A 85 1.11 -15.18 -26.17
C LYS A 85 2.09 -15.44 -27.30
#